data_AF-A0AAN7V9L2-F1
#
_entry.id   AF-A0AAN7V9L2-F1
#
_cell.length_a   1.000
_cell.length_b   1.000
_cell.length_c   1.000
_cell.angle_alpha   90.00
_cell.angle_beta   90.00
_cell.angle_gamma   90.00
#
_symmetry.space_group_name_H-M   'P 1'
#
loop_
_entity.id
_entity.type
_entity.pdbx_description
1 polymer ?
#
loop_
_entity_poly.entity_id
_entity_poly.type
_entity_poly.pdbx_seq_one_letter_code
_entity_poly.pdbx_strand_id
1 'polypeptide(L)'
;MTTKRKGNSEEKINHNENGNINGIKLPCKIFKPRESLLTELFKDKNMKTVYDAWPGIFFSTILYSILKNYQQDGRLYFDTTNYRMAFSQFDVALMIWLCMFVSNLSVYFVFVLWAHMRKTISHKFYWDRTFVLMCFLYVFGLSYYPARLTVSNELGVASSLAIMMEMTRFQMKFYAFVRSNCPKFLEAKKAEPPTLSHYLYFSFAPTLVYKDVYPRSNGIRWYFVATCFVEVVQIILVFNVMYENTYMHDLKEYGIKKYTSMDIIVIIVRHSFVALSVYTMFQFACHNYMNGAAELLRFSDRQFYKDWWTAKGVDEFLRKWNTFIYDWLFVYVYKDCYERLPLGRKDRSRLAVLLLSAFFHDMIMCVTCRHYLPVMTFTYVLLILFRTLLNSNKLILFFIGIYVSGMFTLYTAECYARINCPLESETNWDIIKPRLFYC
;
A
#
# COMPACT_ATOMS: atom_id res chain seq x y z
N MET A 1 -51.20 29.65 -13.66
CA MET A 1 -51.26 30.28 -12.31
C MET A 1 -51.95 29.31 -11.38
N THR A 2 -51.43 28.79 -10.26
CA THR A 2 -50.12 28.90 -9.61
C THR A 2 -50.04 27.69 -8.66
N THR A 3 -49.03 26.85 -8.84
CA THR A 3 -48.72 25.65 -8.05
C THR A 3 -48.19 26.01 -6.65
N LYS A 4 -48.78 25.46 -5.58
CA LYS A 4 -48.21 25.52 -4.21
C LYS A 4 -47.30 24.31 -3.96
N ARG A 5 -45.98 24.55 -4.00
CA ARG A 5 -44.91 23.66 -3.52
C ARG A 5 -44.91 23.64 -1.99
N LYS A 6 -44.99 22.46 -1.36
CA LYS A 6 -44.64 22.24 0.04
C LYS A 6 -43.12 22.29 0.17
N GLY A 7 -42.62 23.12 1.08
CA GLY A 7 -41.21 23.32 1.34
C GLY A 7 -40.60 22.17 2.15
N ASN A 8 -39.47 21.65 1.66
CA ASN A 8 -38.52 20.89 2.47
C ASN A 8 -37.58 21.90 3.14
N SER A 9 -37.56 21.88 4.47
CA SER A 9 -36.55 22.53 5.29
C SER A 9 -35.26 21.70 5.24
N GLU A 10 -34.35 22.06 4.34
CA GLU A 10 -32.96 21.61 4.40
C GLU A 10 -32.20 22.49 5.42
N GLU A 11 -31.78 21.86 6.52
CA GLU A 11 -30.82 22.42 7.47
C GLU A 11 -29.50 22.75 6.76
N LYS A 12 -29.14 24.03 6.78
CA LYS A 12 -27.85 24.53 6.31
C LYS A 12 -26.72 24.04 7.23
N ILE A 13 -25.99 23.02 6.79
CA ILE A 13 -24.71 22.64 7.38
C ILE A 13 -23.66 23.69 6.97
N ASN A 14 -23.25 24.53 7.92
CA ASN A 14 -22.20 25.53 7.76
C ASN A 14 -20.83 24.87 7.54
N HIS A 15 -20.36 24.87 6.29
CA HIS A 15 -18.96 24.58 5.95
C HIS A 15 -18.13 25.87 5.94
N ASN A 16 -17.54 26.23 7.08
CA ASN A 16 -16.49 27.24 7.15
C ASN A 16 -15.26 26.68 7.87
N GLU A 17 -14.46 25.93 7.13
CA GLU A 17 -13.03 25.70 7.42
C GLU A 17 -12.29 25.94 6.10
N ASN A 18 -11.74 27.14 5.88
CA ASN A 18 -10.86 27.40 4.74
C ASN A 18 -9.76 28.39 5.15
N GLY A 19 -8.55 27.86 5.34
CA GLY A 19 -7.33 28.67 5.29
C GLY A 19 -7.13 29.19 3.87
N ASN A 20 -7.06 30.51 3.74
CA ASN A 20 -7.01 31.24 2.48
C ASN A 20 -5.57 31.69 2.21
N ILE A 21 -4.88 31.06 1.26
CA ILE A 21 -3.65 31.62 0.68
C ILE A 21 -3.70 31.44 -0.84
N ASN A 22 -3.78 32.56 -1.57
CA ASN A 22 -3.68 32.73 -3.03
C ASN A 22 -4.88 32.33 -3.91
N GLY A 23 -6.10 32.16 -3.39
CA GLY A 23 -7.31 31.97 -4.21
C GLY A 23 -7.39 30.65 -5.01
N ILE A 24 -6.35 29.81 -4.98
CA ILE A 24 -6.37 28.46 -5.56
C ILE A 24 -6.85 27.49 -4.48
N LYS A 25 -8.14 27.14 -4.52
CA LYS A 25 -8.71 26.12 -3.63
C LYS A 25 -8.24 24.74 -4.09
N LEU A 26 -7.27 24.17 -3.39
CA LEU A 26 -6.86 22.78 -3.62
C LEU A 26 -8.06 21.85 -3.38
N PRO A 27 -8.32 20.87 -4.28
CA PRO A 27 -9.50 20.03 -4.20
C PRO A 27 -9.50 19.15 -2.94
N CYS A 28 -10.63 19.06 -2.26
CA CYS A 28 -10.82 18.13 -1.15
C CYS A 28 -11.49 16.85 -1.65
N LYS A 29 -11.12 15.69 -1.08
CA LYS A 29 -11.79 14.41 -1.39
C LYS A 29 -13.26 14.46 -0.95
N ILE A 30 -14.15 14.19 -1.91
CA ILE A 30 -15.59 14.04 -1.69
C ILE A 30 -15.93 12.57 -1.85
N PHE A 31 -16.45 11.97 -0.77
CA PHE A 31 -16.91 10.59 -0.80
C PHE A 31 -18.31 10.53 -1.41
N LYS A 32 -18.50 9.64 -2.37
CA LYS A 32 -19.79 9.41 -3.05
C LYS A 32 -20.04 7.92 -3.19
N PRO A 33 -21.31 7.46 -3.14
CA PRO A 33 -21.63 6.07 -3.46
C PRO A 33 -21.31 5.80 -4.94
N ARG A 34 -20.41 4.86 -5.19
CA ARG A 34 -20.00 4.42 -6.54
C ARG A 34 -19.31 3.07 -6.47
N GLU A 35 -19.46 2.28 -7.53
CA GLU A 35 -18.74 1.03 -7.69
C GLU A 35 -17.29 1.27 -8.13
N SER A 36 -16.47 0.25 -8.01
CA SER A 36 -15.09 0.33 -8.46
C SER A 36 -14.99 0.17 -9.98
N LEU A 37 -13.98 0.78 -10.60
CA LEU A 37 -13.87 0.89 -12.05
C LEU A 37 -13.88 -0.47 -12.77
N LEU A 38 -13.10 -1.47 -12.31
CA LEU A 38 -13.13 -2.79 -12.96
C LEU A 38 -14.49 -3.48 -12.80
N THR A 39 -15.19 -3.30 -11.67
CA THR A 39 -16.54 -3.85 -11.49
C THR A 39 -17.54 -3.26 -12.49
N GLU A 40 -17.37 -1.99 -12.86
CA GLU A 40 -18.17 -1.37 -13.91
C GLU A 40 -17.74 -1.83 -15.31
N LEU A 41 -16.43 -1.94 -15.56
CA LEU A 41 -15.89 -2.37 -16.86
C LEU A 41 -16.24 -3.82 -17.19
N PHE A 42 -16.23 -4.74 -16.22
CA PHE A 42 -16.60 -6.14 -16.43
C PHE A 42 -18.10 -6.36 -16.72
N LYS A 43 -18.93 -5.29 -16.70
CA LYS A 43 -20.29 -5.34 -17.25
C LYS A 43 -20.28 -5.30 -18.78
N ASP A 44 -19.25 -4.71 -19.40
CA ASP A 44 -19.09 -4.75 -20.85
C ASP A 44 -18.70 -6.16 -21.30
N LYS A 45 -19.31 -6.64 -22.39
CA LYS A 45 -19.10 -8.00 -22.90
C LYS A 45 -17.63 -8.26 -23.27
N ASN A 46 -16.95 -7.26 -23.84
CA ASN A 46 -15.56 -7.42 -24.28
C ASN A 46 -14.60 -7.61 -23.10
N MET A 47 -14.77 -6.79 -22.06
CA MET A 47 -13.95 -6.90 -20.84
C MET A 47 -14.33 -8.12 -20.00
N LYS A 48 -15.60 -8.53 -20.04
CA LYS A 48 -16.04 -9.75 -19.38
C LYS A 48 -15.31 -10.99 -19.90
N THR A 49 -15.03 -11.09 -21.20
CA THR A 49 -14.22 -12.20 -21.76
C THR A 49 -12.84 -12.30 -21.10
N VAL A 50 -12.20 -11.16 -20.78
CA VAL A 50 -10.89 -11.15 -20.10
C VAL A 50 -11.02 -11.67 -18.67
N TYR A 51 -12.09 -11.31 -17.97
CA TYR A 51 -12.39 -11.83 -16.64
C TYR A 51 -12.75 -13.32 -16.68
N ASP A 52 -13.56 -13.77 -17.63
CA ASP A 52 -13.97 -15.17 -17.79
C ASP A 52 -12.79 -16.08 -18.21
N ALA A 53 -11.69 -15.52 -18.72
CA ALA A 53 -10.45 -16.25 -18.99
C ALA A 53 -9.63 -16.55 -17.71
N TRP A 54 -9.84 -15.79 -16.63
CA TRP A 54 -9.07 -15.91 -15.39
C TRP A 54 -9.12 -17.31 -14.76
N PRO A 55 -10.29 -17.97 -14.60
CA PRO A 55 -10.34 -19.34 -14.11
C PRO A 55 -9.52 -20.32 -14.95
N GLY A 56 -9.51 -20.15 -16.28
CA GLY A 56 -8.71 -20.97 -17.19
C GLY A 56 -7.20 -20.80 -16.96
N ILE A 57 -6.75 -19.56 -16.75
CA ILE A 57 -5.35 -19.27 -16.39
C ILE A 57 -5.01 -19.95 -15.06
N PHE A 58 -5.86 -19.79 -14.03
CA PHE A 58 -5.65 -20.40 -12.73
C PHE A 58 -5.50 -21.93 -12.82
N PHE A 59 -6.47 -22.64 -13.41
CA PHE A 59 -6.41 -24.10 -13.51
C PHE A 59 -5.24 -24.57 -14.36
N SER A 60 -4.90 -23.85 -15.43
CA SER A 60 -3.73 -24.17 -16.27
C SER A 60 -2.42 -24.02 -15.51
N THR A 61 -2.26 -22.97 -14.70
CA THR A 61 -1.06 -22.77 -13.87
C THR A 61 -0.91 -23.85 -12.80
N ILE A 62 -2.01 -24.23 -12.14
CA ILE A 62 -1.99 -25.32 -11.15
C ILE A 62 -1.66 -26.65 -11.82
N LEU A 63 -2.27 -26.96 -12.97
CA LEU A 63 -1.97 -28.15 -13.75
C LEU A 63 -0.50 -28.17 -14.18
N TYR A 64 0.03 -27.05 -14.68
CA TYR A 64 1.43 -26.92 -15.04
C TYR A 64 2.36 -27.24 -13.86
N SER A 65 2.09 -26.69 -12.68
CA SER A 65 2.88 -26.96 -11.47
C SER A 65 2.88 -28.45 -11.10
N ILE A 66 1.72 -29.10 -11.15
CA ILE A 66 1.59 -30.54 -10.84
C ILE A 66 2.34 -31.40 -11.88
N LEU A 67 2.21 -31.08 -13.18
CA LEU A 67 2.88 -31.81 -14.25
C LEU A 67 4.40 -31.64 -14.20
N LYS A 68 4.89 -30.44 -13.88
CA LYS A 68 6.32 -30.18 -13.69
C LYS A 68 6.88 -31.03 -12.55
N ASN A 69 6.19 -31.09 -11.41
CA ASN A 69 6.60 -31.92 -10.28
C ASN A 69 6.59 -33.41 -10.63
N TYR A 70 5.59 -33.87 -11.40
CA TYR A 70 5.56 -35.24 -11.89
C TYR A 70 6.75 -35.56 -12.82
N GLN A 71 7.14 -34.62 -13.69
CA GLN A 71 8.30 -34.80 -14.56
C GLN A 71 9.62 -34.88 -13.78
N GLN A 72 9.74 -34.16 -12.67
CA GLN A 72 10.96 -34.11 -11.85
C GLN A 72 11.06 -35.30 -10.90
N ASP A 73 9.98 -35.63 -10.19
CA ASP A 73 10.00 -36.58 -9.06
C ASP A 73 9.20 -37.87 -9.32
N GLY A 74 8.50 -37.97 -10.47
CA GLY A 74 7.63 -39.10 -10.80
C GLY A 74 6.33 -39.17 -9.99
N ARG A 75 5.99 -38.14 -9.21
CA ARG A 75 4.82 -38.11 -8.31
C ARG A 75 3.92 -36.91 -8.60
N LEU A 76 2.60 -37.14 -8.59
CA LEU A 76 1.60 -36.07 -8.74
C LEU A 76 1.31 -35.43 -7.39
N TYR A 77 1.89 -34.25 -7.14
CA TYR A 77 1.55 -33.45 -5.98
C TYR A 77 1.73 -31.95 -6.26
N PHE A 78 0.98 -31.12 -5.52
CA PHE A 78 1.17 -29.68 -5.50
C PHE A 78 2.14 -29.33 -4.38
N ASP A 79 3.31 -28.78 -4.72
CA ASP A 79 4.31 -28.42 -3.71
C ASP A 79 3.81 -27.23 -2.87
N THR A 80 3.77 -27.44 -1.56
CA THR A 80 3.34 -26.41 -0.60
C THR A 80 4.51 -25.79 0.18
N THR A 81 5.75 -26.23 -0.09
CA THR A 81 6.95 -25.86 0.67
C THR A 81 7.19 -24.36 0.63
N ASN A 82 7.14 -23.76 -0.57
CA ASN A 82 7.32 -22.32 -0.74
C ASN A 82 6.29 -21.49 0.03
N TYR A 83 5.03 -21.95 0.10
CA TYR A 83 3.99 -21.28 0.88
C TYR A 83 4.22 -21.39 2.38
N ARG A 84 4.59 -22.57 2.87
CA ARG A 84 4.89 -22.77 4.29
C ARG A 84 6.09 -21.93 4.73
N MET A 85 7.11 -21.84 3.89
CA MET A 85 8.26 -20.97 4.14
C MET A 85 7.88 -19.49 4.09
N ALA A 86 7.08 -19.08 3.11
CA ALA A 86 6.63 -17.69 2.98
C ALA A 86 5.77 -17.22 4.17
N PHE A 87 4.98 -18.12 4.77
CA PHE A 87 4.16 -17.85 5.95
C PHE A 87 4.74 -18.42 7.26
N SER A 88 6.05 -18.67 7.31
CA SER A 88 6.70 -19.15 8.53
C SER A 88 6.40 -18.21 9.72
N GLN A 89 6.12 -18.81 10.88
CA GLN A 89 5.77 -18.13 12.14
C GLN A 89 4.55 -17.19 12.02
N PHE A 90 3.51 -17.70 11.36
CA PHE A 90 2.26 -16.97 11.19
C PHE A 90 1.58 -16.61 12.52
N ASP A 91 1.68 -17.47 13.53
CA ASP A 91 1.20 -17.25 14.89
C ASP A 91 1.86 -16.03 15.54
N VAL A 92 3.19 -15.94 15.46
CA VAL A 92 3.95 -14.78 15.94
C VAL A 92 3.56 -13.51 15.18
N ALA A 93 3.41 -13.61 13.85
CA ALA A 93 2.94 -12.49 13.04
C ALA A 93 1.55 -11.99 13.51
N LEU A 94 0.62 -12.90 13.78
CA LEU A 94 -0.70 -12.55 14.30
C LEU A 94 -0.62 -11.85 15.66
N MET A 95 0.25 -12.30 16.56
CA MET A 95 0.49 -11.65 17.85
C MET A 95 1.04 -10.23 17.68
N ILE A 96 2.02 -10.04 16.79
CA ILE A 96 2.55 -8.70 16.46
C ILE A 96 1.43 -7.80 15.93
N TRP A 97 0.61 -8.31 15.01
CA TRP A 97 -0.53 -7.57 14.47
C TRP A 97 -1.55 -7.18 15.54
N LEU A 98 -1.90 -8.09 16.45
CA LEU A 98 -2.81 -7.80 17.56
C LEU A 98 -2.24 -6.70 18.47
N CYS A 99 -0.94 -6.74 18.79
CA CYS A 99 -0.28 -5.69 19.55
C CYS A 99 -0.31 -4.33 18.82
N MET A 100 -0.07 -4.30 17.51
CA MET A 100 -0.19 -3.09 16.68
C MET A 100 -1.63 -2.58 16.65
N PHE A 101 -2.61 -3.47 16.57
CA PHE A 101 -4.02 -3.10 16.56
C PHE A 101 -4.45 -2.50 17.90
N VAL A 102 -4.11 -3.15 19.01
CA VAL A 102 -4.40 -2.63 20.37
C VAL A 102 -3.71 -1.30 20.61
N SER A 103 -2.46 -1.13 20.19
CA SER A 103 -1.76 0.16 20.30
C SER A 103 -2.45 1.24 19.45
N ASN A 104 -2.93 0.91 18.25
CA ASN A 104 -3.74 1.82 17.45
C ASN A 104 -5.07 2.19 18.14
N LEU A 105 -5.72 1.28 18.87
CA LEU A 105 -6.91 1.64 19.67
C LEU A 105 -6.58 2.63 20.79
N SER A 106 -5.40 2.52 21.40
CA SER A 106 -4.96 3.43 22.47
C SER A 106 -4.90 4.90 22.02
N VAL A 107 -4.60 5.14 20.73
CA VAL A 107 -4.57 6.48 20.12
C VAL A 107 -5.86 7.25 20.38
N TYR A 108 -7.01 6.57 20.24
CA TYR A 108 -8.31 7.21 20.43
C TYR A 108 -8.43 7.76 21.85
N PHE A 109 -8.11 6.94 22.85
CA PHE A 109 -8.20 7.32 24.26
C PHE A 109 -7.22 8.46 24.60
N VAL A 110 -5.99 8.40 24.08
CA VAL A 110 -5.00 9.47 24.27
C VAL A 110 -5.47 10.78 23.62
N PHE A 111 -6.05 10.73 22.42
CA PHE A 111 -6.61 11.90 21.75
C PHE A 111 -7.78 12.51 22.52
N VAL A 112 -8.72 11.68 22.99
CA VAL A 112 -9.86 12.14 23.80
C VAL A 112 -9.38 12.76 25.11
N LEU A 113 -8.41 12.15 25.77
CA LEU A 113 -7.79 12.70 26.98
C LEU A 113 -7.14 14.06 26.70
N TRP A 114 -6.35 14.17 25.63
CA TRP A 114 -5.75 15.44 25.21
C TRP A 114 -6.83 16.52 24.99
N ALA A 115 -7.88 16.19 24.23
CA ALA A 115 -8.96 17.11 23.89
C ALA A 115 -9.77 17.57 25.12
N HIS A 116 -10.00 16.67 26.06
CA HIS A 116 -10.70 16.98 27.32
C HIS A 116 -9.84 17.86 28.23
N MET A 117 -8.61 17.44 28.50
CA MET A 117 -7.68 18.18 29.39
C MET A 117 -7.36 19.57 28.86
N ARG A 118 -7.32 19.75 27.53
CA ARG A 118 -7.10 21.05 26.89
C ARG A 118 -8.18 22.09 27.24
N LYS A 119 -9.41 21.66 27.61
CA LYS A 119 -10.48 22.58 28.06
C LYS A 119 -10.22 23.13 29.46
N THR A 120 -9.58 22.34 30.33
CA THR A 120 -9.38 22.65 31.75
C THR A 120 -8.02 23.30 32.02
N ILE A 121 -6.98 22.91 31.28
CA ILE A 121 -5.61 23.39 31.51
C ILE A 121 -5.45 24.86 31.05
N SER A 122 -4.82 25.68 31.92
CA SER A 122 -4.43 27.07 31.61
C SER A 122 -3.30 27.14 30.59
N HIS A 123 -2.25 26.33 30.78
CA HIS A 123 -1.04 26.29 29.95
C HIS A 123 -1.17 25.39 28.71
N LYS A 124 -2.10 25.71 27.81
CA LYS A 124 -2.42 24.91 26.61
C LYS A 124 -1.22 24.67 25.69
N PHE A 125 -0.31 25.64 25.58
CA PHE A 125 0.87 25.54 24.73
C PHE A 125 1.77 24.35 25.07
N TYR A 126 2.06 24.13 26.36
CA TYR A 126 2.91 23.01 26.79
C TYR A 126 2.18 21.68 26.65
N TRP A 127 0.88 21.64 26.93
CA TRP A 127 0.07 20.44 26.74
C TRP A 127 0.02 19.98 25.28
N ASP A 128 -0.18 20.92 24.35
CA ASP A 128 -0.20 20.64 22.91
C ASP A 128 1.19 20.13 22.44
N ARG A 129 2.30 20.66 22.97
CA ARG A 129 3.65 20.18 22.67
C ARG A 129 3.92 18.78 23.20
N THR A 130 3.50 18.47 24.42
CA THR A 130 3.62 17.13 25.00
C THR A 130 2.84 16.10 24.17
N PHE A 131 1.63 16.46 23.72
CA PHE A 131 0.84 15.59 22.85
C PHE A 131 1.54 15.34 21.50
N VAL A 132 2.13 16.36 20.89
CA VAL A 132 2.91 16.21 19.64
C VAL A 132 4.13 15.30 19.87
N LEU A 133 4.85 15.46 20.98
CA LEU A 133 5.97 14.58 21.32
C LEU A 133 5.52 13.13 21.48
N MET A 134 4.40 12.88 22.18
CA MET A 134 3.81 11.54 22.29
C MET A 134 3.44 10.95 20.93
N CYS A 135 2.85 11.76 20.04
CA CYS A 135 2.54 11.33 18.67
C CYS A 135 3.80 10.93 17.89
N PHE A 136 4.88 11.70 18.01
CA PHE A 136 6.15 11.39 17.37
C PHE A 136 6.77 10.09 17.90
N LEU A 137 6.81 9.94 19.23
CA LEU A 137 7.29 8.72 19.88
C LEU A 137 6.46 7.49 19.50
N TYR A 138 5.13 7.65 19.37
CA TYR A 138 4.25 6.58 18.91
C TYR A 138 4.57 6.15 17.47
N VAL A 139 4.73 7.09 16.54
CA VAL A 139 5.10 6.75 15.15
C VAL A 139 6.45 6.06 15.10
N PHE A 140 7.45 6.56 15.84
CA PHE A 140 8.77 5.93 15.91
C PHE A 140 8.70 4.51 16.49
N GLY A 141 8.01 4.34 17.62
CA GLY A 141 7.81 3.02 18.24
C GLY A 141 7.07 2.05 17.34
N LEU A 142 6.00 2.51 16.67
CA LEU A 142 5.23 1.70 15.74
C LEU A 142 6.03 1.32 14.48
N SER A 143 7.03 2.11 14.07
CA SER A 143 7.98 1.68 13.03
C SER A 143 9.00 0.68 13.56
N TYR A 144 9.58 0.96 14.73
CA TYR A 144 10.73 0.21 15.27
C TYR A 144 10.34 -1.18 15.80
N TYR A 145 9.34 -1.28 16.67
CA TYR A 145 9.02 -2.54 17.35
C TYR A 145 8.55 -3.63 16.40
N PRO A 146 7.57 -3.40 15.48
CA PRO A 146 7.16 -4.43 14.53
C PRO A 146 8.30 -4.84 13.60
N ALA A 147 9.12 -3.90 13.12
CA ALA A 147 10.27 -4.22 12.28
C ALA A 147 11.29 -5.08 13.03
N ARG A 148 11.62 -4.72 14.28
CA ARG A 148 12.56 -5.48 15.11
C ARG A 148 12.04 -6.88 15.41
N LEU A 149 10.77 -7.03 15.77
CA LEU A 149 10.14 -8.31 16.06
C LEU A 149 10.03 -9.19 14.82
N THR A 150 9.77 -8.59 13.65
CA THR A 150 9.73 -9.30 12.37
C THR A 150 11.09 -9.93 12.04
N VAL A 151 12.16 -9.16 12.20
CA VAL A 151 13.53 -9.63 11.94
C VAL A 151 14.01 -10.60 13.02
N SER A 152 13.76 -10.32 14.31
CA SER A 152 14.27 -11.15 15.42
C SER A 152 13.67 -12.54 15.47
N ASN A 153 12.40 -12.67 15.10
CA ASN A 153 11.73 -13.96 15.11
C ASN A 153 12.00 -14.72 13.80
N GLU A 154 12.45 -14.06 12.72
CA GLU A 154 12.60 -14.68 11.40
C GLU A 154 11.27 -15.04 10.73
N LEU A 155 10.30 -14.12 10.77
CA LEU A 155 9.02 -14.27 10.06
C LEU A 155 9.22 -14.52 8.56
N GLY A 156 8.42 -15.41 7.97
CA GLY A 156 8.44 -15.66 6.53
C GLY A 156 8.22 -14.39 5.71
N VAL A 157 8.66 -14.40 4.43
CA VAL A 157 8.64 -13.21 3.56
C VAL A 157 7.23 -12.63 3.40
N ALA A 158 6.21 -13.46 3.20
CA ALA A 158 4.83 -13.01 3.05
C ALA A 158 4.27 -12.46 4.38
N SER A 159 4.53 -13.15 5.50
CA SER A 159 4.15 -12.68 6.84
C SER A 159 4.79 -11.32 7.18
N SER A 160 6.08 -11.18 6.90
CA SER A 160 6.83 -9.94 7.09
C SER A 160 6.26 -8.79 6.27
N LEU A 161 5.99 -9.03 4.99
CA LEU A 161 5.38 -8.05 4.10
C LEU A 161 4.01 -7.59 4.62
N ALA A 162 3.16 -8.53 5.05
CA ALA A 162 1.84 -8.23 5.60
C ALA A 162 1.93 -7.34 6.85
N ILE A 163 2.82 -7.67 7.80
CA ILE A 163 3.02 -6.89 9.02
C ILE A 163 3.52 -5.48 8.72
N MET A 164 4.49 -5.33 7.82
CA MET A 164 5.05 -4.03 7.46
C MET A 164 4.07 -3.14 6.69
N MET A 165 3.23 -3.73 5.82
CA MET A 165 2.13 -3.02 5.17
C MET A 165 1.06 -2.56 6.18
N GLU A 166 0.66 -3.43 7.11
CA GLU A 166 -0.30 -3.11 8.16
C GLU A 166 0.23 -2.04 9.12
N MET A 167 1.51 -2.10 9.48
CA MET A 167 2.19 -1.07 10.26
C MET A 167 2.09 0.30 9.58
N THR A 168 2.41 0.37 8.28
CA THR A 168 2.29 1.60 7.49
C THR A 168 0.84 2.08 7.41
N ARG A 169 -0.12 1.16 7.23
CA ARG A 169 -1.56 1.47 7.22
C ARG A 169 -2.01 2.09 8.55
N PHE A 170 -1.60 1.53 9.69
CA PHE A 170 -1.92 2.07 11.00
C PHE A 170 -1.33 3.47 11.20
N GLN A 171 -0.09 3.71 10.77
CA GLN A 171 0.52 5.05 10.84
C GLN A 171 -0.24 6.08 10.00
N MET A 172 -0.61 5.73 8.77
CA MET A 172 -1.38 6.62 7.89
C MET A 172 -2.74 6.95 8.50
N LYS A 173 -3.45 5.95 9.06
CA LYS A 173 -4.75 6.16 9.70
C LYS A 173 -4.64 6.96 11.01
N PHE A 174 -3.64 6.66 11.83
CA PHE A 174 -3.31 7.45 13.02
C PHE A 174 -3.15 8.93 12.66
N TYR A 175 -2.27 9.22 11.70
CA TYR A 175 -2.00 10.59 11.28
C TYR A 175 -3.26 11.26 10.73
N ALA A 176 -4.01 10.57 9.86
CA ALA A 176 -5.24 11.08 9.27
C ALA A 176 -6.27 11.45 10.34
N PHE A 177 -6.45 10.60 11.34
CA PHE A 177 -7.37 10.83 12.45
C PHE A 177 -6.97 12.07 13.27
N VAL A 178 -5.70 12.15 13.71
CA VAL A 178 -5.21 13.26 14.53
C VAL A 178 -5.25 14.57 13.73
N ARG A 179 -4.68 14.59 12.52
CA ARG A 179 -4.56 15.79 11.69
C ARG A 179 -5.92 16.35 11.24
N SER A 180 -6.93 15.49 11.05
CA SER A 180 -8.29 15.92 10.67
C SER A 180 -9.13 16.39 11.86
N ASN A 181 -8.86 15.95 13.08
CA ASN A 181 -9.65 16.34 14.25
C ASN A 181 -9.00 17.45 15.08
N CYS A 182 -7.67 17.52 15.18
CA CYS A 182 -6.98 18.56 15.95
C CYS A 182 -7.45 20.00 15.64
N PRO A 183 -7.57 20.44 14.36
CA PRO A 183 -8.00 21.80 14.05
C PRO A 183 -9.35 22.16 14.67
N LYS A 184 -10.30 21.22 14.72
CA LYS A 184 -11.62 21.43 15.32
C LYS A 184 -11.54 21.83 16.79
N PHE A 185 -10.57 21.28 17.55
CA PHE A 185 -10.35 21.60 18.96
C PHE A 185 -9.44 22.80 19.19
N LEU A 186 -8.71 23.24 18.15
CA LEU A 186 -7.92 24.47 18.17
C LEU A 186 -8.78 25.69 17.84
N GLU A 187 -9.68 25.58 16.87
CA GLU A 187 -10.46 26.67 16.30
C GLU A 187 -11.87 26.80 16.91
N ALA A 188 -12.56 25.67 17.18
CA ALA A 188 -13.95 25.71 17.65
C ALA A 188 -14.08 25.60 19.18
N LYS A 189 -14.90 26.47 19.78
CA LYS A 189 -15.18 26.48 21.24
C LYS A 189 -16.00 25.28 21.73
N LYS A 190 -16.70 24.55 20.85
CA LYS A 190 -17.58 23.41 21.18
C LYS A 190 -17.41 22.20 20.24
N ALA A 191 -16.16 21.76 20.04
CA ALA A 191 -15.93 20.48 19.37
C ALA A 191 -16.15 19.31 20.35
N GLU A 192 -16.85 18.27 19.87
CA GLU A 192 -17.00 16.98 20.54
C GLU A 192 -16.11 15.94 19.87
N PRO A 193 -15.46 15.04 20.64
CA PRO A 193 -14.65 14.00 20.06
C PRO A 193 -15.51 13.00 19.29
N PRO A 194 -14.97 12.39 18.22
CA PRO A 194 -15.68 11.31 17.53
C PRO A 194 -15.91 10.14 18.48
N THR A 195 -16.92 9.32 18.20
CA THR A 195 -17.21 8.13 19.01
C THR A 195 -16.19 7.02 18.74
N LEU A 196 -15.94 6.16 19.73
CA LEU A 196 -15.06 5.00 19.58
C LEU A 196 -15.53 4.08 18.45
N SER A 197 -16.84 3.88 18.31
CA SER A 197 -17.41 3.08 17.21
C SER A 197 -17.04 3.63 15.84
N HIS A 198 -17.05 4.96 15.66
CA HIS A 198 -16.65 5.59 14.39
C HIS A 198 -15.15 5.45 14.14
N TYR A 199 -14.32 5.60 15.19
CA TYR A 199 -12.88 5.37 15.09
C TYR A 199 -12.53 3.92 14.71
N LEU A 200 -13.22 2.95 15.33
CA LEU A 200 -13.10 1.53 14.99
C LEU A 200 -13.52 1.27 13.55
N TYR A 201 -14.65 1.84 13.11
CA TYR A 201 -15.09 1.75 11.73
C TYR A 201 -14.05 2.29 10.75
N PHE A 202 -13.52 3.49 11.01
CA PHE A 202 -12.45 4.08 10.20
C PHE A 202 -11.19 3.21 10.20
N SER A 203 -10.85 2.58 11.32
CA SER A 203 -9.67 1.70 11.43
C SER A 203 -9.72 0.51 10.47
N PHE A 204 -10.90 -0.01 10.14
CA PHE A 204 -11.08 -1.09 9.15
C PHE A 204 -11.50 -0.61 7.75
N ALA A 205 -12.12 0.57 7.62
CA ALA A 205 -12.60 1.09 6.34
C ALA A 205 -11.49 1.12 5.27
N PRO A 206 -11.76 0.77 4.00
CA PRO A 206 -10.78 0.76 2.92
C PRO A 206 -10.50 2.18 2.38
N THR A 207 -10.19 3.10 3.28
CA THR A 207 -9.79 4.48 3.00
C THR A 207 -8.80 4.95 4.05
N LEU A 208 -7.90 5.82 3.64
CA LEU A 208 -6.90 6.41 4.54
C LEU A 208 -7.24 7.84 4.93
N VAL A 209 -8.22 8.47 4.28
CA VAL A 209 -8.66 9.83 4.58
C VAL A 209 -9.80 9.79 5.59
N TYR A 210 -9.59 10.44 6.73
CA TYR A 210 -10.58 10.54 7.80
C TYR A 210 -11.71 11.52 7.43
N LYS A 211 -12.96 11.10 7.66
CA LYS A 211 -14.18 11.93 7.61
C LYS A 211 -15.13 11.51 8.71
N ASP A 212 -15.97 12.45 9.14
CA ASP A 212 -16.96 12.20 10.20
C ASP A 212 -18.13 11.34 9.72
N VAL A 213 -18.45 11.40 8.43
CA VAL A 213 -19.51 10.59 7.82
C VAL A 213 -19.00 10.01 6.51
N TYR A 214 -19.19 8.68 6.35
CA TYR A 214 -18.91 7.96 5.11
C TYR A 214 -20.23 7.51 4.48
N PRO A 215 -20.33 7.50 3.15
CA PRO A 215 -21.50 6.95 2.48
C PRO A 215 -21.51 5.43 2.70
N ARG A 216 -22.70 4.88 3.00
CA ARG A 216 -22.87 3.46 3.35
C ARG A 216 -23.83 2.75 2.41
N SER A 217 -23.60 1.45 2.20
CA SER A 217 -24.52 0.59 1.45
C SER A 217 -25.65 0.06 2.35
N ASN A 218 -26.80 -0.26 1.73
CA ASN A 218 -27.99 -0.73 2.44
C ASN A 218 -27.85 -2.16 2.99
N GLY A 219 -27.07 -3.01 2.33
CA GLY A 219 -26.88 -4.42 2.69
C GLY A 219 -25.50 -4.95 2.32
N ILE A 220 -25.27 -6.23 2.66
CA ILE A 220 -24.04 -6.98 2.38
C ILE A 220 -24.37 -8.14 1.44
N ARG A 221 -23.68 -8.18 0.30
CA ARG A 221 -23.75 -9.29 -0.67
C ARG A 221 -22.70 -10.35 -0.34
N TRP A 222 -23.07 -11.33 0.51
CA TRP A 222 -22.14 -12.36 0.98
C TRP A 222 -21.48 -13.19 -0.13
N TYR A 223 -22.23 -13.52 -1.19
CA TYR A 223 -21.66 -14.21 -2.35
C TYR A 223 -20.53 -13.40 -3.01
N PHE A 224 -20.75 -12.10 -3.24
CA PHE A 224 -19.73 -11.20 -3.79
C PHE A 224 -18.50 -11.11 -2.88
N VAL A 225 -18.70 -11.01 -1.55
CA VAL A 225 -17.60 -11.03 -0.57
C VAL A 225 -16.78 -12.31 -0.68
N ALA A 226 -17.44 -13.47 -0.71
CA ALA A 226 -16.76 -14.77 -0.82
C ALA A 226 -15.97 -14.88 -2.13
N THR A 227 -16.57 -14.50 -3.27
CA THR A 227 -15.89 -14.48 -4.57
C THR A 227 -14.64 -13.61 -4.54
N CYS A 228 -14.73 -12.38 -4.02
CA CYS A 228 -13.58 -11.49 -3.92
C CYS A 228 -12.41 -12.12 -3.14
N PHE A 229 -12.65 -12.71 -1.96
CA PHE A 229 -11.57 -13.31 -1.17
C PHE A 229 -11.02 -14.60 -1.77
N VAL A 230 -11.86 -15.42 -2.42
CA VAL A 230 -11.41 -16.61 -3.16
C VAL A 230 -10.49 -16.21 -4.31
N GLU A 231 -10.85 -15.18 -5.08
CA GLU A 231 -10.01 -14.67 -6.18
C GLU A 231 -8.67 -14.13 -5.67
N VAL A 232 -8.63 -13.46 -4.51
CA VAL A 232 -7.35 -13.05 -3.89
C VAL A 232 -6.44 -14.25 -3.61
N VAL A 233 -6.99 -15.33 -3.06
CA VAL A 233 -6.22 -16.56 -2.80
C VAL A 233 -5.71 -17.18 -4.10
N GLN A 234 -6.55 -17.27 -5.13
CA GLN A 234 -6.15 -17.77 -6.46
C GLN A 234 -4.99 -16.97 -7.04
N ILE A 235 -5.03 -15.64 -6.95
CA ILE A 235 -3.96 -14.76 -7.45
C ILE A 235 -2.64 -15.03 -6.72
N ILE A 236 -2.67 -15.21 -5.40
CA ILE A 236 -1.47 -15.52 -4.60
C ILE A 236 -0.84 -16.85 -5.05
N LEU A 237 -1.67 -17.87 -5.30
CA LEU A 237 -1.19 -19.18 -5.79
C LEU A 237 -0.54 -19.06 -7.18
N VAL A 238 -1.19 -18.37 -8.12
CA VAL A 238 -0.64 -18.17 -9.48
C VAL A 238 0.66 -17.35 -9.42
N PHE A 239 0.70 -16.29 -8.61
CA PHE A 239 1.90 -15.47 -8.43
C PHE A 239 3.09 -16.32 -7.96
N ASN A 240 2.89 -17.19 -6.96
CA ASN A 240 3.96 -18.02 -6.44
C ASN A 240 4.52 -18.97 -7.51
N VAL A 241 3.65 -19.65 -8.27
CA VAL A 241 4.08 -20.52 -9.37
C VAL A 241 4.82 -19.72 -10.46
N MET A 242 4.33 -18.54 -10.84
CA MET A 242 5.00 -17.69 -11.83
C MET A 242 6.38 -17.23 -11.34
N TYR A 243 6.49 -16.81 -10.09
CA TYR A 243 7.73 -16.32 -9.49
C TYR A 243 8.79 -17.42 -9.35
N GLU A 244 8.38 -18.60 -8.90
CA GLU A 244 9.26 -19.76 -8.77
C GLU A 244 9.85 -20.17 -10.13
N ASN A 245 9.03 -20.22 -11.17
CA ASN A 245 9.42 -20.66 -12.50
C ASN A 245 10.15 -19.60 -13.34
N THR A 246 10.35 -18.40 -12.80
CA THR A 246 11.06 -17.31 -13.48
C THR A 246 12.26 -16.85 -12.67
N TYR A 247 12.05 -15.95 -11.72
CA TYR A 247 13.12 -15.31 -10.97
C TYR A 247 13.86 -16.29 -10.07
N MET A 248 13.16 -17.15 -9.32
CA MET A 248 13.83 -18.12 -8.46
C MET A 248 14.60 -19.15 -9.29
N HIS A 249 13.99 -19.69 -10.34
CA HIS A 249 14.64 -20.67 -11.21
C HIS A 249 15.97 -20.15 -11.80
N ASP A 250 15.97 -18.92 -12.31
CA ASP A 250 17.14 -18.37 -13.04
C ASP A 250 18.22 -17.80 -12.12
N LEU A 251 17.89 -17.45 -10.88
CA LEU A 251 18.79 -16.81 -9.92
C LEU A 251 19.16 -17.70 -8.74
N LYS A 252 18.63 -18.93 -8.63
CA LYS A 252 18.98 -19.86 -7.53
C LYS A 252 20.49 -20.13 -7.40
N GLU A 253 21.24 -20.03 -8.50
CA GLU A 253 22.69 -20.26 -8.56
C GLU A 253 23.51 -18.95 -8.41
N TYR A 254 22.86 -17.82 -8.11
CA TYR A 254 23.53 -16.55 -7.94
C TYR A 254 24.51 -16.62 -6.75
N GLY A 255 25.76 -16.20 -6.96
CA GLY A 255 26.86 -16.35 -6.01
C GLY A 255 27.62 -17.68 -6.10
N ILE A 256 27.08 -18.70 -6.78
CA ILE A 256 27.80 -19.93 -7.15
C ILE A 256 28.39 -19.76 -8.55
N LYS A 257 27.54 -19.34 -9.49
CA LYS A 257 27.91 -18.97 -10.85
C LYS A 257 28.16 -17.47 -10.92
N LYS A 258 29.17 -17.05 -11.69
CA LYS A 258 29.39 -15.63 -12.00
C LYS A 258 28.35 -15.15 -13.00
N TYR A 259 27.60 -14.12 -12.63
CA TYR A 259 26.68 -13.41 -13.52
C TYR A 259 27.33 -12.10 -13.95
N THR A 260 27.33 -11.81 -15.25
CA THR A 260 27.73 -10.50 -15.75
C THR A 260 26.56 -9.51 -15.64
N SER A 261 26.85 -8.21 -15.68
CA SER A 261 25.80 -7.18 -15.72
C SER A 261 24.85 -7.37 -16.91
N MET A 262 25.35 -7.89 -18.04
CA MET A 262 24.55 -8.19 -19.22
C MET A 262 23.60 -9.36 -18.97
N ASP A 263 24.03 -10.40 -18.25
CA ASP A 263 23.15 -11.52 -17.88
C ASP A 263 21.97 -11.03 -17.03
N ILE A 264 22.22 -10.14 -16.07
CA ILE A 264 21.17 -9.54 -15.24
C ILE A 264 20.20 -8.71 -16.09
N ILE A 265 20.71 -7.88 -17.01
CA ILE A 265 19.85 -7.10 -17.92
C ILE A 265 19.00 -8.02 -18.81
N VAL A 266 19.58 -9.12 -19.31
CA VAL A 266 18.85 -10.11 -20.10
C VAL A 266 17.73 -10.77 -19.29
N ILE A 267 17.97 -11.14 -18.03
CA ILE A 267 16.94 -11.68 -17.12
C ILE A 267 15.81 -10.66 -16.94
N ILE A 268 16.15 -9.39 -16.67
CA ILE A 268 15.17 -8.31 -16.48
C ILE A 268 14.27 -8.16 -17.71
N VAL A 269 14.86 -8.09 -18.90
CA VAL A 269 14.11 -7.91 -20.16
C VAL A 269 13.29 -9.16 -20.49
N ARG A 270 13.86 -10.36 -20.36
CA ARG A 270 13.19 -11.65 -20.62
C ARG A 270 11.91 -11.80 -19.81
N HIS A 271 11.96 -11.45 -18.52
CA HIS A 271 10.82 -11.62 -17.61
C HIS A 271 9.94 -10.37 -17.47
N SER A 272 10.19 -9.31 -18.24
CA SER A 272 9.43 -8.06 -18.16
C SER A 272 7.93 -8.22 -18.40
N PHE A 273 7.52 -9.13 -19.29
CA PHE A 273 6.11 -9.44 -19.54
C PHE A 273 5.46 -10.20 -18.38
N VAL A 274 6.18 -11.16 -17.79
CA VAL A 274 5.73 -11.88 -16.59
C VAL A 274 5.60 -10.91 -15.43
N ALA A 275 6.57 -10.01 -15.25
CA ALA A 275 6.54 -8.95 -14.24
C ALA A 275 5.32 -8.04 -14.38
N LEU A 276 5.02 -7.61 -15.61
CA LEU A 276 3.84 -6.79 -15.89
C LEU A 276 2.54 -7.56 -15.58
N SER A 277 2.49 -8.85 -15.92
CA SER A 277 1.32 -9.71 -15.63
C SER A 277 1.12 -9.90 -14.13
N VAL A 278 2.19 -10.13 -13.38
CA VAL A 278 2.17 -10.19 -11.92
C VAL A 278 1.73 -8.85 -11.32
N TYR A 279 2.19 -7.73 -11.87
CA TYR A 279 1.81 -6.40 -11.42
C TYR A 279 0.32 -6.12 -11.63
N THR A 280 -0.25 -6.52 -12.77
CA THR A 280 -1.68 -6.37 -13.04
C THR A 280 -2.51 -7.31 -12.16
N MET A 281 -2.05 -8.55 -11.94
CA MET A 281 -2.66 -9.48 -10.99
C MET A 281 -2.64 -8.94 -9.56
N PHE A 282 -1.55 -8.32 -9.12
CA PHE A 282 -1.48 -7.65 -7.82
C PHE A 282 -2.53 -6.55 -7.70
N GLN A 283 -2.72 -5.73 -8.74
CA GLN A 283 -3.79 -4.73 -8.75
C GLN A 283 -5.18 -5.36 -8.68
N PHE A 284 -5.37 -6.49 -9.35
CA PHE A 284 -6.62 -7.22 -9.31
C PHE A 284 -6.88 -7.82 -7.91
N ALA A 285 -5.84 -8.31 -7.24
CA ALA A 285 -5.93 -8.74 -5.84
C ALA A 285 -6.27 -7.56 -4.91
N CYS A 286 -5.64 -6.39 -5.08
CA CYS A 286 -6.00 -5.19 -4.33
C CYS A 286 -7.45 -4.77 -4.58
N HIS A 287 -7.91 -4.82 -5.84
CA HIS A 287 -9.29 -4.55 -6.20
C HIS A 287 -10.27 -5.48 -5.46
N ASN A 288 -10.03 -6.79 -5.50
CA ASN A 288 -10.90 -7.77 -4.87
C ASN A 288 -10.88 -7.67 -3.35
N TYR A 289 -9.69 -7.56 -2.75
CA TYR A 289 -9.55 -7.40 -1.31
C TYR A 289 -10.29 -6.14 -0.80
N MET A 290 -10.07 -4.98 -1.44
CA MET A 290 -10.70 -3.73 -1.02
C MET A 290 -12.20 -3.72 -1.27
N ASN A 291 -12.70 -4.32 -2.35
CA ASN A 291 -14.14 -4.44 -2.58
C ASN A 291 -14.82 -5.40 -1.60
N GLY A 292 -14.19 -6.54 -1.30
CA GLY A 292 -14.66 -7.48 -0.28
C GLY A 292 -14.73 -6.82 1.10
N ALA A 293 -13.66 -6.12 1.51
CA ALA A 293 -13.62 -5.35 2.75
C ALA A 293 -14.65 -4.20 2.77
N ALA A 294 -14.82 -3.49 1.64
CA ALA A 294 -15.80 -2.42 1.52
C ALA A 294 -17.24 -2.95 1.66
N GLU A 295 -17.56 -4.05 1.02
CA GLU A 295 -18.87 -4.70 1.12
C GLU A 295 -19.14 -5.17 2.55
N LEU A 296 -18.18 -5.83 3.20
CA LEU A 296 -18.29 -6.27 4.60
C LEU A 296 -18.57 -5.10 5.56
N LEU A 297 -17.90 -3.96 5.36
CA LEU A 297 -18.07 -2.77 6.20
C LEU A 297 -19.27 -1.91 5.78
N ARG A 298 -19.96 -2.24 4.70
CA ARG A 298 -20.98 -1.40 4.05
C ARG A 298 -20.43 -0.03 3.65
N PHE A 299 -19.19 0.04 3.20
CA PHE A 299 -18.55 1.24 2.67
C PHE A 299 -18.84 1.37 1.16
N SER A 300 -19.43 2.50 0.74
CA SER A 300 -19.95 2.63 -0.62
C SER A 300 -19.10 3.44 -1.59
N ASP A 301 -18.00 4.08 -1.16
CA ASP A 301 -17.09 4.80 -2.07
C ASP A 301 -15.95 3.88 -2.54
N ARG A 302 -16.16 3.16 -3.64
CA ARG A 302 -15.25 2.08 -4.07
C ARG A 302 -14.23 2.51 -5.12
N GLN A 303 -13.96 3.80 -5.27
CA GLN A 303 -12.97 4.28 -6.22
C GLN A 303 -11.55 4.23 -5.62
N PHE A 304 -11.01 3.03 -5.48
CA PHE A 304 -9.66 2.79 -4.94
C PHE A 304 -8.54 3.14 -5.94
N TYR A 305 -8.85 3.07 -7.23
CA TYR A 305 -7.96 3.38 -8.36
C TYR A 305 -8.78 3.92 -9.54
N LYS A 306 -8.09 4.42 -10.57
CA LYS A 306 -8.65 4.86 -11.85
C LYS A 306 -7.99 4.09 -13.01
N ASP A 307 -8.27 4.50 -14.24
CA ASP A 307 -7.72 3.99 -15.50
C ASP A 307 -6.21 4.28 -15.62
N TRP A 308 -5.39 3.66 -14.76
CA TRP A 308 -3.95 3.87 -14.70
C TRP A 308 -3.22 3.27 -15.90
N TRP A 309 -3.78 2.24 -16.52
CA TRP A 309 -3.21 1.56 -17.70
C TRP A 309 -3.30 2.41 -18.97
N THR A 310 -4.15 3.45 -19.00
CA THR A 310 -4.29 4.42 -20.10
C THR A 310 -3.56 5.74 -19.83
N ALA A 311 -2.81 5.83 -18.73
CA ALA A 311 -2.13 7.05 -18.33
C ALA A 311 -1.11 7.50 -19.39
N LYS A 312 -1.10 8.81 -19.68
CA LYS A 312 -0.26 9.42 -20.72
C LYS A 312 1.18 9.70 -20.26
N GLY A 313 1.46 9.52 -18.98
CA GLY A 313 2.77 9.74 -18.40
C GLY A 313 2.80 9.38 -16.92
N VAL A 314 4.01 9.42 -16.34
CA VAL A 314 4.28 8.99 -14.97
C VAL A 314 3.44 9.75 -13.94
N ASP A 315 3.29 11.07 -14.13
CA ASP A 315 2.50 11.92 -13.24
C ASP A 315 1.03 11.50 -13.18
N GLU A 316 0.44 11.13 -14.33
CA GLU A 316 -0.94 10.66 -14.39
C GLU A 316 -1.08 9.25 -13.81
N PHE A 317 -0.13 8.37 -14.12
CA PHE A 317 -0.07 7.02 -13.59
C PHE A 317 -0.03 7.00 -12.05
N LEU A 318 0.87 7.77 -11.43
CA LEU A 318 0.99 7.85 -9.97
C LEU A 318 -0.28 8.34 -9.27
N ARG A 319 -1.10 9.16 -9.94
CA ARG A 319 -2.41 9.62 -9.41
C ARG A 319 -3.51 8.57 -9.53
N LYS A 320 -3.45 7.73 -10.58
CA LYS A 320 -4.50 6.78 -10.94
C LYS A 320 -4.30 5.38 -10.34
N TRP A 321 -3.06 4.95 -10.15
CA TRP A 321 -2.71 3.57 -9.74
C TRP A 321 -3.31 3.20 -8.37
N ASN A 322 -2.96 3.95 -7.31
CA ASN A 322 -3.45 3.74 -5.95
C ASN A 322 -4.06 5.04 -5.42
N THR A 323 -5.26 5.37 -5.88
CA THR A 323 -5.93 6.64 -5.54
C THR A 323 -6.11 6.82 -4.04
N PHE A 324 -6.35 5.77 -3.27
CA PHE A 324 -6.51 5.91 -1.81
C PHE A 324 -5.21 6.33 -1.08
N ILE A 325 -4.03 5.88 -1.53
CA ILE A 325 -2.72 6.33 -1.01
C ILE A 325 -2.42 7.74 -1.53
N TYR A 326 -2.66 7.98 -2.83
CA TYR A 326 -2.50 9.28 -3.44
C TYR A 326 -3.32 10.36 -2.70
N ASP A 327 -4.58 10.08 -2.39
CA ASP A 327 -5.45 11.01 -1.66
C ASP A 327 -4.91 11.33 -0.27
N TRP A 328 -4.35 10.34 0.43
CA TRP A 328 -3.72 10.57 1.73
C TRP A 328 -2.49 11.46 1.60
N LEU A 329 -1.57 11.11 0.69
CA LEU A 329 -0.35 11.89 0.43
C LEU A 329 -0.69 13.31 -0.01
N PHE A 330 -1.73 13.47 -0.83
CA PHE A 330 -2.17 14.76 -1.32
C PHE A 330 -2.75 15.64 -0.19
N VAL A 331 -3.69 15.10 0.58
CA VAL A 331 -4.40 15.85 1.63
C VAL A 331 -3.49 16.19 2.81
N TYR A 332 -2.65 15.25 3.22
CA TYR A 332 -1.93 15.33 4.49
C TYR A 332 -0.46 15.74 4.37
N VAL A 333 0.17 15.50 3.22
CA VAL A 333 1.59 15.82 3.02
C VAL A 333 1.73 16.93 1.99
N TYR A 334 1.26 16.72 0.76
CA TYR A 334 1.40 17.70 -0.33
C TYR A 334 0.78 19.05 0.02
N LYS A 335 -0.47 19.06 0.47
CA LYS A 335 -1.20 20.29 0.80
C LYS A 335 -0.53 21.04 1.96
N ASP A 336 -0.19 20.34 3.05
CA ASP A 336 0.48 20.92 4.21
C ASP A 336 1.88 21.48 3.83
N CYS A 337 2.67 20.77 3.02
CA CYS A 337 3.93 21.28 2.50
C CYS A 337 3.73 22.49 1.58
N TYR A 338 2.74 22.44 0.70
CA TYR A 338 2.46 23.51 -0.26
C TYR A 338 2.04 24.81 0.43
N GLU A 339 1.26 24.72 1.51
CA GLU A 339 0.80 25.87 2.30
C GLU A 339 1.90 26.46 3.18
N ARG A 340 2.82 25.62 3.71
CA ARG A 340 3.87 26.06 4.66
C ARG A 340 5.19 26.48 4.00
N LEU A 341 5.50 26.00 2.80
CA LEU A 341 6.77 26.31 2.13
C LEU A 341 6.71 27.68 1.42
N PRO A 342 7.71 28.57 1.57
CA PRO A 342 7.67 29.90 0.95
C PRO A 342 8.00 29.89 -0.56
N LEU A 343 9.09 29.21 -0.98
CA LEU A 343 9.62 29.19 -2.35
C LEU A 343 9.61 27.78 -2.95
N GLY A 344 9.37 27.66 -4.27
CA GLY A 344 9.39 26.39 -5.00
C GLY A 344 8.31 25.39 -4.57
N ARG A 345 7.17 25.89 -4.07
CA ARG A 345 6.15 25.13 -3.32
C ARG A 345 5.69 23.87 -4.03
N LYS A 346 5.50 23.93 -5.35
CA LYS A 346 4.99 22.81 -6.16
C LYS A 346 6.01 21.67 -6.24
N ASP A 347 7.23 21.96 -6.68
CA ASP A 347 8.23 20.91 -6.92
C ASP A 347 8.85 20.39 -5.63
N ARG A 348 9.02 21.24 -4.61
CA ARG A 348 9.46 20.80 -3.28
C ARG A 348 8.43 19.92 -2.58
N SER A 349 7.13 20.25 -2.68
CA SER A 349 6.07 19.40 -2.10
C SER A 349 5.94 18.08 -2.83
N ARG A 350 6.13 18.06 -4.16
CA ARG A 350 6.21 16.81 -4.94
C ARG A 350 7.39 15.96 -4.50
N LEU A 351 8.58 16.55 -4.41
CA LEU A 351 9.78 15.85 -3.98
C LEU A 351 9.61 15.27 -2.57
N ALA A 352 9.04 16.04 -1.63
CA ALA A 352 8.76 15.58 -0.28
C ALA A 352 7.82 14.36 -0.27
N VAL A 353 6.75 14.38 -1.06
CA VAL A 353 5.82 13.24 -1.20
C VAL A 353 6.51 12.01 -1.80
N LEU A 354 7.31 12.19 -2.85
CA LEU A 354 8.00 11.08 -3.51
C LEU A 354 9.08 10.46 -2.62
N LEU A 355 9.88 11.28 -1.92
CA LEU A 355 10.89 10.79 -0.98
C LEU A 355 10.26 10.07 0.21
N LEU A 356 9.15 10.60 0.75
CA LEU A 356 8.40 9.93 1.80
C LEU A 356 7.86 8.57 1.33
N SER A 357 7.29 8.52 0.12
CA SER A 357 6.81 7.28 -0.47
C SER A 357 7.94 6.27 -0.67
N ALA A 358 9.08 6.72 -1.21
CA ALA A 358 10.25 5.89 -1.42
C ALA A 358 10.80 5.31 -0.11
N PHE A 359 10.90 6.12 0.94
CA PHE A 359 11.35 5.70 2.27
C PHE A 359 10.49 4.56 2.82
N PHE A 360 9.16 4.68 2.77
CA PHE A 360 8.27 3.62 3.27
C PHE A 360 8.34 2.36 2.42
N HIS A 361 8.45 2.48 1.10
CA HIS A 361 8.63 1.32 0.23
C HIS A 361 9.94 0.57 0.51
N ASP A 362 11.06 1.29 0.63
CA ASP A 362 12.34 0.65 0.97
C ASP A 362 12.32 0.08 2.39
N MET A 363 11.70 0.74 3.36
CA MET A 363 11.55 0.21 4.72
C MET A 363 10.79 -1.12 4.73
N ILE A 364 9.66 -1.20 4.00
CA ILE A 364 8.87 -2.43 3.88
C ILE A 364 9.72 -3.53 3.23
N MET A 365 10.38 -3.24 2.11
CA MET A 365 11.17 -4.23 1.38
C MET A 365 12.42 -4.68 2.14
N CYS A 366 13.17 -3.75 2.75
CA CYS A 366 14.39 -4.07 3.49
C CYS A 366 14.11 -4.93 4.72
N VAL A 367 13.01 -4.67 5.44
CA VAL A 367 12.62 -5.50 6.59
C VAL A 367 12.11 -6.87 6.11
N THR A 368 11.31 -6.89 5.05
CA THR A 368 10.76 -8.13 4.46
C THR A 368 11.87 -9.05 3.94
N CYS A 369 12.87 -8.50 3.27
CA CYS A 369 14.01 -9.25 2.73
C CYS A 369 15.17 -9.37 3.73
N ARG A 370 15.10 -8.71 4.89
CA ARG A 370 16.11 -8.69 5.97
C ARG A 370 17.49 -8.16 5.57
N HIS A 371 17.55 -7.33 4.53
CA HIS A 371 18.79 -6.71 4.08
C HIS A 371 18.52 -5.30 3.55
N TYR A 372 19.52 -4.43 3.65
CA TYR A 372 19.39 -3.07 3.12
C TYR A 372 19.68 -3.05 1.62
N LEU A 373 18.64 -2.80 0.82
CA LEU A 373 18.77 -2.60 -0.62
C LEU A 373 17.73 -1.55 -1.08
N PRO A 374 18.12 -0.26 -1.21
CA PRO A 374 17.19 0.84 -1.43
C PRO A 374 16.78 1.01 -2.90
N VAL A 375 16.32 -0.08 -3.55
CA VAL A 375 15.96 -0.07 -4.98
C VAL A 375 14.82 0.91 -5.27
N MET A 376 13.89 1.09 -4.32
CA MET A 376 12.73 1.96 -4.52
C MET A 376 13.16 3.41 -4.56
N THR A 377 14.00 3.87 -3.63
CA THR A 377 14.53 5.24 -3.66
C THR A 377 15.25 5.55 -4.96
N PHE A 378 16.13 4.65 -5.43
CA PHE A 378 16.80 4.83 -6.72
C PHE A 378 15.80 4.92 -7.87
N THR A 379 14.80 4.03 -7.91
CA THR A 379 13.79 4.05 -8.96
C THR A 379 12.97 5.34 -8.95
N TYR A 380 12.52 5.80 -7.79
CA TYR A 380 11.73 7.03 -7.69
C TYR A 380 12.54 8.26 -8.15
N VAL A 381 13.85 8.30 -7.85
CA VAL A 381 14.74 9.34 -8.38
C VAL A 381 14.87 9.25 -9.89
N LEU A 382 15.06 8.04 -10.44
CA LEU A 382 15.11 7.83 -11.90
C LEU A 382 13.79 8.23 -12.58
N LEU A 383 12.64 7.95 -11.98
CA LEU A 383 11.33 8.37 -12.48
C LEU A 383 11.23 9.90 -12.58
N ILE A 384 11.83 10.64 -11.64
CA ILE A 384 11.88 12.11 -11.68
C ILE A 384 12.81 12.58 -12.81
N LEU A 385 14.01 12.00 -12.92
CA LEU A 385 15.02 12.38 -13.90
C LEU A 385 14.56 12.10 -15.34
N PHE A 386 13.95 10.94 -15.57
CA PHE A 386 13.47 10.51 -16.89
C PHE A 386 12.00 10.87 -17.15
N ARG A 387 11.38 11.73 -16.31
CA ARG A 387 9.95 12.08 -16.40
C ARG A 387 9.54 12.56 -17.79
N THR A 388 10.38 13.35 -18.45
CA THR A 388 10.11 13.91 -19.79
C THR A 388 10.18 12.85 -20.88
N LEU A 389 11.11 11.89 -20.76
CA LEU A 389 11.26 10.76 -21.68
C LEU A 389 10.10 9.75 -21.54
N LEU A 390 9.62 9.56 -20.30
CA LEU A 390 8.56 8.63 -19.95
C LEU A 390 7.13 9.17 -20.21
N ASN A 391 6.99 10.38 -20.76
CA ASN A 391 5.71 10.99 -21.12
C ASN A 391 5.16 10.54 -22.49
N SER A 392 5.58 9.37 -22.99
CA SER A 392 5.04 8.78 -24.22
C SER A 392 4.04 7.66 -23.91
N ASN A 393 2.76 7.89 -24.26
CA ASN A 393 1.62 7.04 -23.88
C ASN A 393 1.78 5.55 -24.26
N LYS A 394 2.57 5.22 -25.29
CA LYS A 394 2.60 3.86 -25.85
C LYS A 394 3.50 2.89 -25.09
N LEU A 395 4.41 3.37 -24.23
CA LEU A 395 5.44 2.54 -23.59
C LEU A 395 5.34 2.47 -22.07
N ILE A 396 4.35 3.11 -21.44
CA ILE A 396 4.27 3.16 -19.97
C ILE A 396 4.17 1.77 -19.34
N LEU A 397 3.36 0.88 -19.92
CA LEU A 397 3.23 -0.51 -19.44
C LEU A 397 4.53 -1.31 -19.62
N PHE A 398 5.26 -1.06 -20.70
CA PHE A 398 6.57 -1.67 -20.92
C PHE A 398 7.57 -1.23 -19.84
N PHE A 399 7.64 0.07 -19.54
CA PHE A 399 8.52 0.57 -18.47
C PHE A 399 8.14 0.05 -17.09
N ILE A 400 6.84 -0.12 -16.81
CA ILE A 400 6.36 -0.77 -15.58
C ILE A 400 6.84 -2.23 -15.52
N GLY A 401 6.72 -2.99 -16.62
CA GLY A 401 7.21 -4.36 -16.70
C GLY A 401 8.71 -4.48 -16.44
N ILE A 402 9.52 -3.62 -17.09
CA ILE A 402 10.96 -3.57 -16.86
C ILE A 402 11.29 -3.20 -15.41
N TYR A 403 10.59 -2.21 -14.85
CA TYR A 403 10.78 -1.80 -13.46
C TYR A 403 10.49 -2.93 -12.48
N VAL A 404 9.32 -3.56 -12.56
CA VAL A 404 8.93 -4.65 -11.66
C VAL A 404 9.86 -5.86 -11.85
N SER A 405 10.30 -6.13 -13.07
CA SER A 405 11.25 -7.20 -13.35
C SER A 405 12.63 -6.91 -12.75
N GLY A 406 13.10 -5.66 -12.85
CA GLY A 406 14.32 -5.19 -12.20
C GLY A 406 14.27 -5.35 -10.69
N MET A 407 13.15 -4.95 -10.08
CA MET A 407 12.88 -5.13 -8.66
C MET A 407 12.99 -6.60 -8.25
N PHE A 408 12.21 -7.49 -8.87
CA PHE A 408 12.25 -8.91 -8.53
C PHE A 408 13.64 -9.52 -8.75
N THR A 409 14.32 -9.17 -9.84
CA THR A 409 15.67 -9.67 -10.14
C THR A 409 16.67 -9.25 -9.05
N LEU A 410 16.71 -7.97 -8.69
CA LEU A 410 17.69 -7.44 -7.73
C LEU A 410 17.47 -7.99 -6.31
N TYR A 411 16.22 -8.02 -5.83
CA TYR A 411 15.92 -8.59 -4.51
C TYR A 411 16.16 -10.11 -4.47
N THR A 412 15.82 -10.84 -5.53
CA THR A 412 16.04 -12.28 -5.60
C THR A 412 17.52 -12.61 -5.65
N ALA A 413 18.29 -11.88 -6.47
CA ALA A 413 19.72 -12.08 -6.60
C ALA A 413 20.45 -11.75 -5.29
N GLU A 414 20.07 -10.68 -4.58
CA GLU A 414 20.61 -10.37 -3.25
C GLU A 414 20.27 -11.46 -2.22
N CYS A 415 19.03 -11.99 -2.25
CA CYS A 415 18.62 -13.08 -1.36
C CYS A 415 19.47 -14.35 -1.59
N TYR A 416 19.62 -14.79 -2.85
CA TYR A 416 20.45 -15.96 -3.17
C TYR A 416 21.95 -15.70 -2.97
N ALA A 417 22.45 -14.48 -3.22
CA ALA A 417 23.82 -14.11 -2.90
C ALA A 417 24.07 -14.28 -1.39
N ARG A 418 23.13 -13.92 -0.52
CA ARG A 418 23.27 -14.12 0.93
C ARG A 418 23.25 -15.57 1.35
N ILE A 419 22.46 -16.40 0.68
CA ILE A 419 22.35 -17.85 0.96
C ILE A 419 23.59 -18.59 0.47
N ASN A 420 24.00 -18.35 -0.77
CA ASN A 420 25.05 -19.11 -1.46
C ASN A 420 26.47 -18.62 -1.13
N CYS A 421 26.59 -17.39 -0.61
CA CYS A 421 27.85 -16.72 -0.29
C CYS A 421 27.85 -16.24 1.17
N PRO A 422 27.87 -17.17 2.16
CA PRO A 422 27.90 -16.81 3.57
C PRO A 422 29.27 -16.22 3.95
N LEU A 423 29.27 -15.20 4.81
CA LEU A 423 30.49 -14.63 5.39
C LEU A 423 30.82 -15.34 6.70
N GLU A 424 32.10 -15.60 6.96
CA GLU A 424 32.56 -16.27 8.20
C GLU A 424 32.36 -15.40 9.45
N SER A 425 32.38 -14.07 9.31
CA SER A 425 32.06 -13.13 10.38
C SER A 425 31.21 -11.97 9.84
N GLU A 426 29.94 -11.88 10.26
CA GLU A 426 29.08 -10.76 9.88
C GLU A 426 29.30 -9.56 10.80
N THR A 427 29.84 -8.48 10.25
CA THR A 427 29.83 -7.16 10.89
C THR A 427 28.54 -6.41 10.56
N ASN A 428 28.18 -5.38 11.34
CA ASN A 428 27.03 -4.53 11.04
C ASN A 428 27.12 -3.85 9.65
N TRP A 429 28.33 -3.70 9.11
CA TRP A 429 28.57 -3.16 7.77
C TRP A 429 28.17 -4.14 6.66
N ASP A 430 28.20 -5.45 6.91
CA ASP A 430 27.86 -6.49 5.94
C ASP A 430 26.34 -6.64 5.73
N ILE A 431 25.55 -6.09 6.67
CA ILE A 431 24.09 -5.94 6.53
C ILE A 431 23.76 -4.79 5.57
N ILE A 432 24.58 -3.73 5.59
CA ILE A 432 24.37 -2.52 4.79
C ILE A 432 24.90 -2.69 3.37
N LYS A 433 26.00 -3.43 3.19
CA LYS A 433 26.63 -3.65 1.88
C LYS A 433 25.91 -4.78 1.13
N PRO A 434 25.29 -4.53 -0.04
CA PRO A 434 24.64 -5.57 -0.83
C PRO A 434 25.66 -6.61 -1.33
N ARG A 435 25.37 -7.89 -1.16
CA ARG A 435 26.22 -9.00 -1.62
C ARG A 435 26.24 -9.15 -3.14
N LEU A 436 25.19 -8.68 -3.80
CA LEU A 436 25.03 -8.64 -5.27
C LEU A 436 26.24 -8.08 -6.03
N PHE A 437 27.02 -7.18 -5.41
CA PHE A 437 28.12 -6.50 -6.11
C PHE A 437 29.48 -7.17 -6.00
N TYR A 438 29.64 -8.15 -5.12
CA TYR A 438 30.95 -8.75 -4.83
C TYR A 438 30.95 -10.27 -4.68
N CYS A 439 29.77 -10.88 -4.55
CA CYS A 439 29.55 -12.24 -4.98
C CYS A 439 28.98 -12.21 -6.43
#